data_AF-A0A164HFX6-F1
#
_entry.id   AF-A0A164HFX6-F1
#
_cell.length_a   1.000
_cell.length_b   1.000
_cell.length_c   1.000
_cell.angle_alpha   90.00
_cell.angle_beta   90.00
_cell.angle_gamma   90.00
#
_symmetry.space_group_name_H-M   'P 1'
#
loop_
_entity.id
_entity.type
_entity.pdbx_description
1 polymer ?
#
loop_
_entity_poly.entity_id
_entity_poly.type
_entity_poly.pdbx_seq_one_letter_code
_entity_poly.pdbx_strand_id
1 'polypeptide(L)'
;MTRGFRLTDIGTPRLSWHEFGVLVAHLPPTPDSALFRARYPRSWYWTADIDFLSMILYTLQGANWQRGGGQGDKPTPVTRPVESGADETGEGFALHEIREVLADMRAAL
;
A
#
# COMPACT_ATOMS: atom_id res chain seq x y z
N MET A 1 28.78 14.73 -25.57
CA MET A 1 27.32 14.79 -25.33
C MET A 1 27.02 14.12 -24.00
N THR A 2 26.55 14.87 -23.01
CA THR A 2 26.06 14.27 -21.75
C THR A 2 24.66 13.72 -22.01
N ARG A 3 24.43 12.43 -21.76
CA ARG A 3 23.10 11.81 -21.87
C ARG A 3 22.34 12.01 -20.56
N GLY A 4 21.01 12.16 -20.65
CA GLY A 4 20.11 12.31 -19.49
C GLY A 4 19.79 13.75 -19.07
N PHE A 5 19.07 13.87 -17.95
CA PHE A 5 18.72 15.12 -17.28
C PHE A 5 19.61 15.33 -16.06
N ARG A 6 19.93 16.59 -15.76
CA ARG A 6 20.63 17.01 -14.54
C ARG A 6 19.67 17.69 -13.57
N LEU A 7 20.05 17.78 -12.31
CA LEU A 7 19.27 18.51 -11.31
C LEU A 7 19.05 19.98 -11.72
N THR A 8 20.03 20.58 -12.39
CA THR A 8 19.96 21.95 -12.92
C THR A 8 19.00 22.13 -14.10
N ASP A 9 18.56 21.04 -14.74
CA ASP A 9 17.63 21.12 -15.86
C ASP A 9 16.17 21.29 -15.39
N ILE A 10 15.88 20.97 -14.11
CA ILE A 10 14.53 21.01 -13.55
C ILE A 10 13.99 22.45 -13.53
N GLY A 11 12.80 22.65 -14.09
CA GLY A 11 12.15 23.95 -14.19
C GLY A 11 12.63 24.80 -15.37
N THR A 12 13.51 24.27 -16.22
CA THR A 12 13.96 24.93 -17.46
C THR A 12 13.15 24.45 -18.66
N PRO A 13 13.25 25.08 -19.85
CA PRO A 13 12.61 24.58 -21.07
C PRO A 13 13.07 23.18 -21.51
N ARG A 14 14.20 22.69 -20.98
CA ARG A 14 14.70 21.33 -21.25
C ARG A 14 13.98 20.26 -20.42
N LEU A 15 13.54 20.60 -19.22
CA LEU A 15 12.77 19.75 -18.32
C LEU A 15 11.86 20.64 -17.47
N SER A 16 10.67 20.92 -17.99
CA SER A 16 9.69 21.75 -17.29
C SER A 16 9.20 21.09 -16.00
N TRP A 17 8.63 21.88 -15.08
CA TRP A 17 8.01 21.34 -13.87
C TRP A 17 6.88 20.34 -14.17
N HIS A 18 6.13 20.58 -15.25
CA HIS A 18 5.09 19.67 -15.70
C HIS A 18 5.69 18.32 -16.13
N GLU A 19 6.69 18.32 -17.00
CA GLU A 19 7.36 17.09 -17.45
C GLU A 19 8.05 16.35 -16.29
N PHE A 20 8.72 17.08 -15.40
CA PHE A 20 9.30 16.50 -14.19
C PHE A 20 8.22 15.84 -13.32
N GLY A 21 7.07 16.48 -13.14
CA GLY A 21 5.92 15.91 -12.43
C GLY A 21 5.42 14.62 -13.07
N VAL A 22 5.31 14.58 -14.41
CA VAL A 22 4.92 13.37 -15.15
C VAL A 22 5.94 12.25 -14.94
N LEU A 23 7.25 12.55 -15.02
CA LEU A 23 8.31 11.56 -14.77
C LEU A 23 8.20 10.99 -13.36
N VAL A 24 8.07 11.85 -12.35
CA VAL A 24 7.95 11.45 -10.94
C VAL A 24 6.70 10.60 -10.70
N ALA A 25 5.56 10.98 -11.30
CA ALA A 25 4.29 10.26 -11.14
C ALA A 25 4.29 8.86 -11.75
N HIS A 26 5.11 8.64 -12.80
CA HIS A 26 5.19 7.37 -13.52
C HIS A 26 6.50 6.60 -13.26
N LEU A 27 7.29 7.01 -12.26
CA LEU A 27 8.46 6.23 -11.85
C LEU A 27 8.00 4.84 -11.37
N PRO A 28 8.68 3.76 -11.79
CA PRO A 28 8.28 2.42 -11.39
C PRO A 28 8.46 2.25 -9.87
N PRO A 29 7.50 1.60 -9.18
CA PRO A 29 7.54 1.37 -7.73
C PRO A 29 8.54 0.27 -7.40
N THR A 30 9.82 0.59 -7.52
CA THR A 30 10.93 -0.34 -7.28
C THR A 30 11.53 -0.12 -5.90
N PRO A 31 12.01 -1.17 -5.22
CA PRO A 31 12.71 -1.02 -3.93
C PRO A 31 13.94 -0.12 -4.00
N ASP A 32 14.61 -0.06 -5.16
CA ASP A 32 15.78 0.77 -5.40
C ASP A 32 15.44 2.26 -5.59
N SER A 33 14.18 2.59 -5.92
CA SER A 33 13.71 3.97 -6.04
C SER A 33 13.70 4.67 -4.69
N ALA A 34 14.57 5.66 -4.51
CA ALA A 34 14.64 6.47 -3.30
C ALA A 34 13.31 7.21 -3.03
N LEU A 35 12.64 7.68 -4.08
CA LEU A 35 11.32 8.29 -3.98
C LEU A 35 10.30 7.29 -3.44
N PHE A 36 10.30 6.06 -3.95
CA PHE A 36 9.37 5.02 -3.52
C PHE A 36 9.57 4.67 -2.04
N ARG A 37 10.83 4.48 -1.61
CA ARG A 37 11.16 4.25 -0.20
C ARG A 37 10.74 5.39 0.72
N ALA A 38 10.91 6.63 0.28
CA ALA A 38 10.50 7.80 1.05
C ALA A 38 8.97 7.92 1.13
N ARG A 39 8.24 7.54 0.07
CA ARG A 39 6.77 7.62 0.01
C ARG A 39 6.07 6.50 0.78
N TYR A 40 6.70 5.32 0.83
CA TYR A 40 6.18 4.09 1.43
C TYR A 40 7.18 3.50 2.44
N PRO A 41 7.54 4.23 3.51
CA PRO A 41 8.62 3.83 4.41
C PRO A 41 8.36 2.50 5.14
N ARG A 42 7.09 2.08 5.29
CA ARG A 42 6.73 0.84 6.00
C ARG A 42 6.62 -0.37 5.09
N SER A 43 6.37 -0.18 3.80
CA SER A 43 6.07 -1.26 2.86
C SER A 43 6.94 -1.28 1.61
N TRP A 44 7.92 -0.38 1.45
CA TRP A 44 8.75 -0.34 0.24
C TRP A 44 9.49 -1.65 -0.07
N TYR A 45 9.84 -2.43 0.96
CA TYR A 45 10.50 -3.73 0.84
C TYR A 45 9.53 -4.85 0.45
N TRP A 46 8.23 -4.59 0.53
CA TRP A 46 7.18 -5.53 0.20
C TRP A 46 6.93 -5.56 -1.30
N THR A 47 7.54 -6.53 -1.97
CA THR A 47 7.42 -6.74 -3.42
C THR A 47 6.28 -7.69 -3.77
N ALA A 48 5.97 -7.78 -5.07
CA ALA A 48 5.01 -8.76 -5.58
C ALA A 48 5.41 -10.20 -5.22
N ASP A 49 6.72 -10.50 -5.13
CA ASP A 49 7.19 -11.82 -4.71
C ASP A 49 6.75 -12.15 -3.29
N ILE A 50 6.79 -11.17 -2.38
CA ILE A 50 6.33 -11.35 -1.00
C ILE A 50 4.82 -11.52 -0.95
N ASP A 51 4.06 -10.81 -1.79
CA ASP A 51 2.61 -11.05 -1.94
C ASP A 51 2.33 -12.49 -2.37
N PHE A 52 3.01 -12.98 -3.42
CA PHE A 52 2.83 -14.35 -3.90
C PHE A 52 3.22 -15.40 -2.87
N LEU A 53 4.37 -15.24 -2.21
CA LEU A 53 4.81 -16.16 -1.15
C LEU A 53 3.84 -16.18 0.03
N SER A 54 3.31 -15.02 0.42
CA SER A 54 2.32 -14.91 1.51
C SER A 54 1.03 -15.65 1.17
N MET A 55 0.54 -15.52 -0.08
CA MET A 55 -0.64 -16.25 -0.55
C MET A 55 -0.43 -17.76 -0.63
N ILE A 56 0.74 -18.20 -1.10
CA ILE A 56 1.11 -19.63 -1.15
C ILE A 56 1.13 -20.21 0.26
N LEU A 57 1.82 -19.53 1.20
CA LEU A 57 1.90 -19.95 2.59
C LEU A 57 0.50 -20.09 3.20
N TYR A 58 -0.35 -19.08 3.03
CA TYR A 58 -1.71 -19.09 3.55
C TYR A 58 -2.53 -20.25 2.98
N THR A 59 -2.42 -20.51 1.68
CA THR A 59 -3.12 -21.60 1.00
C THR A 59 -2.67 -22.97 1.53
N LEU A 60 -1.36 -23.17 1.73
CA LEU A 60 -0.81 -24.41 2.27
C LEU A 60 -1.25 -24.64 3.73
N GLN A 61 -1.20 -23.60 4.56
CA GLN A 61 -1.69 -23.66 5.93
C GLN A 61 -3.19 -23.98 5.98
N GLY A 62 -4.00 -23.34 5.12
CA GLY A 62 -5.43 -23.60 4.99
C GLY A 62 -5.72 -25.05 4.59
N ALA A 63 -4.98 -25.58 3.61
CA ALA A 63 -5.11 -26.96 3.18
C ALA A 63 -4.74 -27.96 4.29
N ASN A 64 -3.71 -27.67 5.08
CA ASN A 64 -3.33 -28.48 6.24
C ASN A 64 -4.41 -28.46 7.33
N TRP A 65 -4.92 -27.27 7.66
CA TRP A 65 -5.98 -27.10 8.65
C TRP A 65 -7.26 -27.86 8.26
N GLN A 66 -7.66 -27.77 6.98
CA GLN A 66 -8.79 -28.54 6.45
C GLN A 66 -8.56 -30.05 6.54
N ARG A 67 -7.37 -30.55 6.16
CA ARG A 67 -7.02 -31.98 6.29
C ARG A 67 -6.98 -32.46 7.73
N GLY A 68 -6.66 -31.57 8.68
CA GLY A 68 -6.74 -31.82 10.11
C GLY A 68 -8.17 -31.75 10.68
N GLY A 69 -9.20 -31.65 9.85
CA GLY A 69 -10.59 -31.56 10.30
C GLY A 69 -10.94 -30.22 10.95
N GLY A 70 -10.17 -29.17 10.67
CA GLY A 70 -10.37 -27.84 11.25
C GLY A 70 -9.91 -27.71 12.70
N GLN A 71 -9.08 -28.63 13.19
CA GLN A 71 -8.51 -28.57 14.54
C GLN A 71 -7.29 -27.64 14.60
N GLY A 72 -7.11 -26.98 15.75
CA GLY A 72 -6.04 -26.01 15.99
C GLY A 72 -6.36 -24.61 15.46
N ASP A 73 -5.36 -23.73 15.52
CA ASP A 73 -5.52 -22.34 15.15
C ASP A 73 -5.80 -22.20 13.66
N LYS A 74 -6.87 -21.48 13.32
CA LYS A 74 -7.18 -21.13 11.94
C LYS A 74 -6.05 -20.26 11.39
N PRO A 75 -5.50 -20.59 10.21
CA PRO A 75 -4.46 -19.77 9.60
C PRO A 75 -4.90 -18.31 9.40
N THR A 76 -3.96 -17.39 9.60
CA THR A 76 -4.14 -15.96 9.38
C THR A 76 -3.26 -15.52 8.20
N PRO A 77 -3.79 -14.75 7.23
CA PRO A 77 -2.98 -14.25 6.12
C PRO A 77 -1.85 -13.34 6.62
N VAL A 78 -0.65 -13.50 6.06
CA VAL A 78 0.42 -12.51 6.22
C VAL A 78 0.10 -11.35 5.27
N THR A 79 -0.17 -10.18 5.82
CA THR A 79 -0.59 -9.00 5.05
C THR A 79 0.54 -7.99 4.89
N ARG A 80 0.49 -7.24 3.79
CA ARG A 80 1.40 -6.12 3.55
C ARG A 80 1.26 -5.09 4.69
N PRO A 81 2.38 -4.55 5.21
CA PRO A 81 2.33 -3.42 6.14
C PRO A 81 1.58 -2.23 5.54
N VAL A 82 0.62 -1.70 6.29
CA VAL A 82 -0.08 -0.47 5.94
C VAL A 82 0.79 0.75 6.25
N GLU A 83 0.76 1.76 5.39
CA GLU A 83 1.56 2.99 5.54
C GLU A 83 1.01 3.94 6.59
N SER A 84 -0.30 4.20 6.54
CA SER A 84 -1.03 4.71 7.68
C SER A 84 -1.12 3.57 8.69
N GLY A 85 -0.63 3.76 9.91
CA GLY A 85 -1.00 2.88 11.00
C GLY A 85 -2.52 2.82 10.98
N ALA A 86 -3.07 1.68 10.58
CA ALA A 86 -4.47 1.41 10.80
C ALA A 86 -4.57 1.20 12.29
N ASP A 87 -4.63 2.30 13.03
CA ASP A 87 -5.39 2.29 14.25
C ASP A 87 -6.81 1.98 13.80
N GLU A 88 -7.18 0.70 13.87
CA GLU A 88 -8.57 0.25 13.90
C GLU A 88 -9.23 0.73 15.22
N THR A 89 -8.97 1.97 15.64
CA THR A 89 -9.60 2.63 16.79
C THR A 89 -10.84 3.42 16.37
N GLY A 90 -11.18 3.41 15.08
CA GLY A 90 -12.51 3.83 14.64
C GLY A 90 -13.54 2.89 15.24
N GLU A 91 -14.35 3.40 16.16
CA GLU A 91 -15.51 2.70 16.70
C GLU A 91 -16.37 2.20 15.52
N GLY A 92 -16.49 0.89 15.39
CA GLY A 92 -17.27 0.29 14.32
C GLY A 92 -18.75 0.53 14.58
N PHE A 93 -19.44 1.18 13.65
CA PHE A 93 -20.89 1.38 13.74
C PHE A 93 -21.63 0.17 13.16
N ALA A 94 -22.79 -0.16 13.73
CA ALA A 94 -23.62 -1.21 13.16
C ALA A 94 -24.18 -0.74 11.80
N LEU A 95 -24.38 -1.68 10.86
CA LEU A 95 -24.84 -1.37 9.50
C LEU A 95 -26.12 -0.51 9.44
N HIS A 96 -27.01 -0.68 10.43
CA HIS A 96 -28.26 0.06 10.53
C HIS A 96 -28.09 1.51 11.02
N GLU A 97 -26.98 1.84 11.65
CA GLU A 97 -26.67 3.16 12.23
C GLU A 97 -25.90 4.05 11.23
N ILE A 98 -25.34 3.47 10.16
CA ILE A 98 -24.48 4.17 9.20
C ILE A 98 -25.16 5.42 8.62
N ARG A 99 -26.47 5.39 8.38
CA ARG A 99 -27.18 6.55 7.82
C ARG A 99 -27.23 7.74 8.77
N GLU A 100 -27.41 7.49 10.06
CA GLU A 100 -27.46 8.54 11.09
C GLU A 100 -26.06 9.10 11.33
N VAL A 101 -25.06 8.24 11.47
CA VAL A 101 -23.65 8.63 11.62
C VAL A 101 -23.19 9.49 10.44
N LEU A 102 -23.51 9.12 9.20
CA LEU A 102 -23.15 9.91 8.02
C LEU A 102 -23.89 11.25 7.94
N ALA A 103 -25.10 11.34 8.50
CA ALA A 103 -25.84 12.60 8.57
C ALA A 103 -25.20 13.56 9.58
N ASP A 104 -24.83 13.06 10.76
CA ASP A 104 -24.19 13.84 11.81
C ASP A 104 -22.81 14.35 11.37
N MET A 105 -22.01 13.51 10.70
CA MET A 105 -20.71 13.91 10.16
C MET A 105 -20.82 15.01 9.09
N ARG A 106 -21.88 14.99 8.28
CA ARG A 106 -22.13 16.04 7.26
C ARG A 106 -22.61 17.34 7.87
N ALA A 107 -23.33 17.29 8.99
CA ALA A 107 -23.77 18.48 9.72
C ALA A 107 -22.63 19.16 10.49
N ALA A 108 -21.55 18.43 10.77
CA ALA A 108 -20.36 18.92 11.47
C ALA A 108 -19.28 19.52 10.55
N LEU A 109 -19.48 19.51 9.23
CA LEU A 109 -18.62 20.13 8.21
C LEU A 109 -19.15 21.49 7.76
#